data_AF-A0A3M1VZJ9-F1
#
_entry.id   AF-A0A3M1VZJ9-F1
#
_cell.length_a   1.000
_cell.length_b   1.000
_cell.length_c   1.000
_cell.angle_alpha   90.00
_cell.angle_beta   90.00
_cell.angle_gamma   90.00
#
_symmetry.space_group_name_H-M   'P 1'
#
loop_
_entity.id
_entity.type
_entity.pdbx_description
1 polymer ?
#
loop_
_entity_poly.entity_id
_entity_poly.type
_entity_poly.pdbx_seq_one_letter_code
_entity_poly.pdbx_strand_id
1 'polypeptide(L)' 'RSGAGGEELRLAEVVRRHIERVLEMTGYNQSRAAQILGIPRTTLRSKMKKLGIGIVRENAQSE' A
#
# COMPACT_ATOMS: atom_id res chain seq x y z
N ARG A 1 -13.32 -25.28 13.40
CA ARG A 1 -13.24 -24.27 12.30
C ARG A 1 -11.88 -23.62 12.41
N SER A 2 -10.89 -24.14 11.69
CA SER A 2 -9.50 -23.71 11.81
C SER A 2 -8.92 -23.64 10.40
N GLY A 3 -9.08 -22.49 9.75
CA GLY A 3 -8.61 -22.24 8.38
C GLY A 3 -8.31 -20.78 8.05
N ALA A 4 -8.64 -19.82 8.94
CA ALA A 4 -8.57 -18.40 8.63
C ALA A 4 -7.14 -17.81 8.60
N GLY A 5 -6.18 -18.39 9.33
CA GLY A 5 -4.84 -17.80 9.48
C GLY A 5 -3.96 -17.87 8.22
N GLY A 6 -4.15 -18.89 7.37
CA GLY A 6 -3.33 -19.08 6.16
C GLY A 6 -3.83 -18.28 4.95
N GLU A 7 -5.15 -18.12 4.82
CA GLU A 7 -5.76 -17.37 3.71
C GLU A 7 -5.60 -15.86 3.88
N GLU A 8 -5.67 -15.36 5.11
CA GLU A 8 -5.50 -13.93 5.40
C GLU A 8 -4.06 -13.45 5.08
N LEU A 9 -3.05 -14.30 5.32
CA LEU A 9 -1.67 -14.03 4.91
C LEU A 9 -1.51 -13.97 3.39
N ARG A 10 -2.18 -14.85 2.65
CA ARG A 10 -2.16 -14.85 1.18
C ARG A 10 -2.79 -13.59 0.61
N LEU A 11 -3.95 -13.18 1.14
CA LEU A 11 -4.62 -11.96 0.68
C LEU A 11 -3.77 -10.72 1.00
N ALA A 12 -3.20 -10.65 2.21
CA ALA A 12 -2.33 -9.55 2.60
C ALA A 12 -1.11 -9.43 1.67
N GLU A 13 -0.48 -10.54 1.32
CA GLU A 13 0.67 -10.57 0.40
C GLU A 13 0.30 -10.13 -1.02
N VAL A 14 -0.82 -10.63 -1.55
CA VAL A 14 -1.31 -10.21 -2.89
C VAL A 14 -1.60 -8.71 -2.90
N VAL A 15 -2.27 -8.20 -1.87
CA VAL A 15 -2.59 -6.77 -1.74
C VAL A 15 -1.31 -5.94 -1.60
N ARG A 16 -0.33 -6.42 -0.83
CA ARG A 16 0.97 -5.77 -0.66
C ARG A 16 1.67 -5.61 -2.01
N ARG A 17 1.88 -6.70 -2.74
CA ARG A 17 2.54 -6.69 -4.06
C ARG A 17 1.82 -5.80 -5.05
N HIS A 18 0.49 -5.79 -5.02
CA HIS A 18 -0.30 -4.94 -5.91
C HIS A 18 -0.09 -3.46 -5.60
N ILE A 19 -0.11 -3.08 -4.32
CA ILE A 19 0.17 -1.70 -3.88
C ILE A 19 1.59 -1.28 -4.25
N GLU A 20 2.59 -2.13 -3.98
CA GLU A 20 4.00 -1.88 -4.32
C GLU A 20 4.16 -1.64 -5.82
N ARG A 21 3.60 -2.51 -6.67
CA ARG A 21 3.70 -2.36 -8.12
C ARG A 21 3.03 -1.09 -8.64
N VAL A 22 1.85 -0.74 -8.11
CA VAL A 22 1.20 0.51 -8.52
C VAL A 22 1.99 1.73 -8.06
N LEU A 23 2.60 1.69 -6.87
CA LEU A 23 3.48 2.77 -6.40
C LEU A 23 4.70 2.91 -7.30
N GLU A 24 5.37 1.83 -7.67
CA GLU A 24 6.50 1.85 -8.61
C GLU A 24 6.08 2.44 -9.97
N MET A 25 4.95 1.98 -10.52
CA MET A 25 4.41 2.48 -11.79
C MET A 25 4.07 3.98 -11.77
N THR A 26 3.73 4.54 -10.60
CA THR A 26 3.43 5.97 -10.46
C THR A 26 4.61 6.80 -9.96
N GLY A 27 5.81 6.21 -9.82
CA GLY A 27 6.97 6.89 -9.24
C GLY A 27 6.74 7.31 -7.79
N TYR A 28 6.10 6.44 -6.99
CA TYR A 28 5.71 6.65 -5.59
C TYR A 28 4.73 7.81 -5.36
N ASN A 29 4.05 8.28 -6.40
CA ASN A 29 2.97 9.25 -6.26
C ASN A 29 1.73 8.59 -5.64
N GLN A 30 1.56 8.77 -4.32
CA GLN A 30 0.47 8.18 -3.54
C GLN A 30 -0.92 8.61 -4.05
N SER A 31 -1.08 9.84 -4.52
CA SER A 31 -2.38 10.33 -5.00
C SER A 31 -2.78 9.61 -6.29
N ARG A 32 -1.83 9.48 -7.23
CA ARG A 32 -2.04 8.75 -8.48
C ARG A 32 -2.19 7.24 -8.24
N ALA A 33 -1.41 6.67 -7.33
CA ALA A 33 -1.52 5.27 -6.96
C ALA A 33 -2.89 4.95 -6.33
N ALA A 34 -3.39 5.83 -5.45
CA ALA A 34 -4.71 5.68 -4.85
C ALA A 34 -5.84 5.73 -5.89
N GLN A 35 -5.72 6.61 -6.90
CA GLN A 35 -6.67 6.68 -8.02
C GLN A 35 -6.68 5.38 -8.84
N ILE A 36 -5.49 4.84 -9.18
CA ILE A 36 -5.38 3.58 -9.93
C ILE A 36 -5.93 2.40 -9.13
N LEU A 37 -5.68 2.37 -7.82
CA LEU A 37 -6.20 1.34 -6.91
C LEU A 37 -7.69 1.51 -6.59
N GLY A 38 -8.33 2.61 -7.00
CA GLY A 38 -9.74 2.90 -6.73
C GLY A 38 -10.05 3.09 -5.24
N ILE A 39 -9.08 3.54 -4.44
CA ILE A 39 -9.25 3.73 -3.00
C ILE A 39 -8.90 5.17 -2.58
N PRO A 40 -9.45 5.66 -1.46
CA PRO A 40 -9.01 6.92 -0.89
C PRO A 40 -7.52 6.90 -0.55
N ARG A 41 -6.82 8.03 -0.73
CA ARG A 41 -5.40 8.18 -0.35
C ARG A 41 -5.17 7.87 1.14
N THR A 42 -6.12 8.21 2.01
CA THR A 42 -6.08 7.87 3.44
C THR A 42 -6.08 6.36 3.67
N THR A 43 -6.89 5.62 2.91
CA THR A 43 -6.93 4.15 2.92
C THR A 43 -5.62 3.56 2.39
N LEU A 44 -5.07 4.10 1.31
CA LEU A 44 -3.77 3.67 0.79
C LEU A 44 -2.69 3.83 1.87
N ARG A 45 -2.59 5.00 2.51
CA ARG A 45 -1.62 5.24 3.60
C ARG A 45 -1.78 4.25 4.75
N SER A 46 -3.01 4.00 5.19
CA SER A 46 -3.30 3.03 6.26
C SER A 46 -2.92 1.60 5.86
N LYS A 47 -3.20 1.19 4.61
CA LYS A 47 -2.79 -0.13 4.09
C LYS A 47 -1.28 -0.25 4.00
N MET A 48 -0.60 0.77 3.51
CA MET A 48 0.87 0.79 3.46
C MET A 48 1.49 0.65 4.85
N LYS A 49 0.97 1.36 5.86
CA LYS A 49 1.42 1.21 7.26
C LYS A 49 1.19 -0.21 7.79
N LYS A 50 0.00 -0.78 7.54
CA LYS A 50 -0.35 -2.14 7.99
C LYS A 50 0.49 -3.23 7.32
N LEU A 51 0.84 -3.04 6.05
CA LEU A 51 1.60 -4.00 5.23
C LEU A 51 3.12 -3.77 5.31
N GLY A 52 3.59 -2.77 6.07
CA GLY A 52 5.01 -2.45 6.20
C GLY A 52 5.65 -1.91 4.91
N ILE A 53 4.85 -1.28 4.04
CA ILE A 53 5.34 -0.67 2.80
C ILE A 53 5.97 0.68 3.15
N GLY A 54 7.28 0.68 3.34
CA GLY A 54 8.09 1.86 3.64
C GLY A 54 8.42 2.63 2.37
N ILE A 55 7.77 3.76 2.17
CA ILE A 55 8.26 4.81 1.27
C ILE A 55 9.29 5.58 2.06
N VAL A 56 10.56 5.40 1.72
CA VAL A 56 11.63 6.25 2.25
C VAL A 56 11.27 7.69 1.86
N ARG A 57 10.81 8.46 2.83
CA ARG A 57 10.60 9.89 2.66
C ARG A 57 11.95 10.54 2.85
N GLU A 58 12.69 10.72 1.77
CA GLU A 58 13.75 11.70 1.75
C GLU A 58 13.08 13.09 1.75
N ASN A 59 13.03 13.71 2.93
CA ASN A 59 12.78 15.11 3.25
C ASN A 59 11.87 15.94 2.32
N ALA A 60 10.64 16.22 2.78
CA ALA A 60 9.86 17.39 2.38
C ALA A 60 8.85 17.74 3.49
N GLN A 61 9.35 18.19 4.62
CA GLN A 61 8.64 19.09 5.52
C GLN A 61 9.37 20.44 5.38
N SER A 62 9.06 21.17 4.31
CA SER A 62 9.23 22.61 4.28
C SER A 62 7.90 23.17 4.76
N GLU A 63 7.88 23.68 5.98
CA GLU A 63 7.17 24.88 6.45
C GLU A 63 7.78 25.27 7.81
#